data_AF-A0A0F9KTU1-F1
#
_entry.id   AF-A0A0F9KTU1-F1
#
_cell.length_a   1.000
_cell.length_b   1.000
_cell.length_c   1.000
_cell.angle_alpha   90.00
_cell.angle_beta   90.00
_cell.angle_gamma   90.00
#
_symmetry.space_group_name_H-M   'P 1'
#
loop_
_entity.id
_entity.type
_entity.pdbx_description
1 polymer ?
#
loop_
_entity_poly.entity_id
_entity_poly.type
_entity_poly.pdbx_seq_one_letter_code
_entity_poly.pdbx_strand_id
1 'polypeptide(L)' 'MAIPVITEFVRKGTVRIIVYVYDDDEALVDATAVIVSVVNPSGTAVVDEQAMNKTATGTYEYFLVTTTAYRGRLPD' A
#
# COMPACT_ATOMS: atom_id res chain seq x y z
N MET A 1 -28.80 27.60 -17.98
CA MET A 1 -27.58 26.86 -18.35
C MET A 1 -27.15 26.07 -17.12
N ALA A 2 -27.39 24.75 -17.11
CA ALA A 2 -27.01 23.91 -15.99
C ALA A 2 -25.55 23.46 -16.17
N ILE A 3 -24.71 23.67 -15.16
CA ILE A 3 -23.35 23.13 -15.14
C ILE A 3 -23.47 21.63 -14.86
N PRO A 4 -22.96 20.74 -15.73
CA PRO A 4 -22.94 19.32 -15.42
C PRO A 4 -21.98 19.07 -14.25
N VAL A 5 -22.53 18.61 -13.12
CA VAL A 5 -21.73 18.14 -12.00
C VAL A 5 -21.38 16.68 -12.26
N ILE A 6 -20.15 16.41 -12.68
CA ILE A 6 -19.63 15.05 -12.81
C ILE A 6 -19.17 14.62 -11.42
N THR A 7 -19.84 13.63 -10.83
CA THR A 7 -19.40 13.01 -9.57
C THR A 7 -18.68 11.71 -9.91
N GLU A 8 -17.37 11.66 -9.64
CA GLU A 8 -16.56 10.44 -9.83
C GLU A 8 -16.51 9.64 -8.52
N PHE A 9 -16.85 8.35 -8.58
CA PHE A 9 -16.69 7.41 -7.47
C PHE A 9 -15.43 6.57 -7.69
N VAL A 10 -14.36 6.88 -6.95
CA VAL A 10 -13.13 6.08 -6.96
C VAL A 10 -13.21 5.00 -5.87
N ARG A 11 -13.21 3.71 -6.26
CA ARG A 11 -13.10 2.61 -5.31
C ARG A 11 -11.67 2.53 -4.79
N LYS A 12 -11.45 2.96 -3.55
CA LYS A 12 -10.17 2.80 -2.85
C LYS A 12 -10.13 1.43 -2.17
N GLY A 13 -9.17 0.60 -2.53
CA GLY A 13 -8.81 -0.59 -1.77
C GLY A 13 -7.76 -0.23 -0.73
N THR A 14 -7.65 -0.99 0.35
CA THR A 14 -6.49 -0.90 1.26
C THR A 14 -5.77 -2.24 1.23
N VAL A 15 -4.49 -2.21 0.90
CA VAL A 15 -3.60 -3.37 0.98
C VAL A 15 -2.83 -3.27 2.29
N ARG A 16 -2.97 -4.28 3.16
CA ARG A 16 -2.17 -4.41 4.38
C ARG A 16 -1.01 -5.36 4.10
N ILE A 17 0.20 -4.90 4.36
CA ILE A 17 1.44 -5.66 4.23
C ILE A 17 1.96 -5.91 5.65
N ILE A 18 2.21 -7.18 5.99
CA ILE A 18 2.75 -7.60 7.28
C ILE A 18 4.06 -8.34 7.02
N VAL A 19 5.11 -7.95 7.73
CA VAL A 19 6.43 -8.57 7.67
C VAL A 19 6.79 -9.10 9.05
N TYR A 20 7.30 -10.33 9.08
CA TYR A 20 7.83 -10.99 10.26
C TYR A 20 9.33 -11.20 10.07
N VAL A 21 10.12 -10.82 11.07
CA VAL A 21 11.58 -10.94 11.08
C VAL A 21 11.98 -11.98 12.11
N TYR A 22 12.69 -13.02 11.67
CA TYR A 22 13.16 -14.12 12.49
C TYR A 22 14.69 -14.17 12.50
N ASP A 23 15.28 -14.66 13.59
CA ASP A 23 16.69 -15.08 13.63
C ASP A 23 16.86 -16.53 13.12
N ASP A 24 18.08 -17.07 13.24
CA ASP A 24 18.42 -18.43 12.83
C ASP A 24 17.82 -19.53 13.73
N ASP A 25 17.27 -19.15 14.89
CA ASP A 25 16.55 -20.03 15.82
C ASP A 25 15.02 -19.96 15.64
N GLU A 26 14.54 -19.35 14.56
CA GLU A 26 13.12 -19.10 14.28
C GLU A 26 12.42 -18.21 15.34
N ALA A 27 13.17 -17.46 16.15
CA ALA A 27 12.61 -16.52 17.11
C ALA A 27 12.37 -15.15 16.48
N LEU A 28 11.25 -14.50 16.84
CA LEU A 28 10.97 -13.14 16.38
C LEU A 28 11.97 -12.15 16.99
N VAL A 29 12.63 -11.37 16.13
CA VAL A 29 13.65 -10.40 16.53
C VAL A 29 13.42 -9.03 15.89
N ASP A 30 13.83 -7.98 16.60
CA ASP A 30 13.71 -6.62 16.08
C ASP A 30 14.79 -6.29 15.07
N ALA A 31 14.38 -5.89 13.88
CA ALA A 31 15.26 -5.27 12.90
C ALA A 31 15.49 -3.80 13.23
N THR A 32 16.69 -3.30 12.89
CA THR A 32 17.03 -1.86 12.96
C THR A 32 16.04 -1.00 12.16
N ALA A 33 15.65 -1.47 10.98
CA ALA A 33 14.60 -0.88 10.16
C ALA A 33 14.05 -1.92 9.18
N VAL A 34 12.76 -1.84 8.88
CA VAL A 34 12.13 -2.59 7.79
C VAL A 34 11.54 -1.58 6.83
N ILE A 35 11.91 -1.70 5.55
CA ILE A 35 11.59 -0.75 4.49
C ILE A 35 10.81 -1.50 3.40
N VAL A 36 9.77 -0.86 2.85
CA VAL A 36 8.94 -1.42 1.79
C VAL A 36 8.94 -0.51 0.56
N SER A 37 9.15 -1.12 -0.61
CA SER A 37 8.85 -0.53 -1.91
C SER A 37 7.76 -1.36 -2.58
N VAL A 38 6.76 -0.70 -3.17
CA VAL A 38 5.66 -1.35 -3.87
C VAL A 38 5.69 -0.93 -5.32
N VAL A 39 5.76 -1.89 -6.22
CA VAL A 39 5.84 -1.67 -7.67
C VAL A 39 4.54 -2.12 -8.31
N ASN A 40 4.01 -1.30 -9.22
CA ASN A 40 2.82 -1.65 -9.97
C ASN A 40 3.15 -2.61 -11.15
N PRO A 41 2.16 -3.19 -11.84
CA PRO A 41 2.42 -4.09 -12.96
C PRO A 41 3.18 -3.48 -14.14
N SER A 42 3.25 -2.15 -14.27
CA SER A 42 4.05 -1.47 -15.29
C SER A 42 5.51 -1.27 -14.89
N GLY A 43 5.93 -1.74 -13.71
CA GLY A 43 7.30 -1.58 -13.21
C GLY A 43 7.58 -0.25 -12.52
N THR A 44 6.55 0.58 -12.28
CA THR A 44 6.70 1.87 -11.60
C THR A 44 6.51 1.72 -10.10
N ALA A 45 7.42 2.28 -9.30
CA ALA A 45 7.26 2.35 -7.85
C ALA A 45 6.09 3.28 -7.50
N VAL A 46 5.12 2.77 -6.73
CA VAL A 46 4.02 3.53 -6.14
C VAL A 46 4.25 3.82 -4.66
N VAL A 47 5.18 3.10 -4.04
CA VAL A 47 5.79 3.37 -2.73
C VAL A 47 7.27 3.12 -2.91
N ASP A 48 8.11 4.03 -2.46
CA ASP A 48 9.56 3.94 -2.60
C ASP A 48 10.23 4.14 -1.24
N GLU A 49 10.97 3.12 -0.80
CA GLU A 49 11.77 3.08 0.42
C GLU A 49 11.05 3.59 1.68
N GLN A 50 9.79 3.20 1.85
CA GLN A 50 8.99 3.66 3.00
C GLN A 50 9.24 2.78 4.23
N ALA A 51 9.53 3.40 5.37
CA ALA A 51 9.66 2.69 6.64
C ALA A 51 8.32 2.07 7.07
N MET A 52 8.34 0.80 7.50
CA MET A 52 7.19 0.09 8.06
C MET A 52 7.05 0.39 9.55
N ASN A 53 5.81 0.35 10.06
CA ASN A 53 5.53 0.56 11.48
C ASN A 53 5.69 -0.75 12.24
N LYS A 54 6.50 -0.77 13.28
CA LYS A 54 6.57 -1.92 14.20
C LYS A 54 5.27 -2.04 14.99
N THR A 55 4.68 -3.23 15.03
CA THR A 55 3.46 -3.52 15.82
C THR A 55 3.72 -4.45 17.00
N ALA A 56 4.71 -5.32 16.90
CA ALA A 56 5.20 -6.18 17.98
C ALA A 56 6.68 -6.52 17.73
N THR A 57 7.33 -7.24 18.65
CA THR A 57 8.69 -7.75 18.42
C THR A 57 8.75 -8.52 17.10
N GLY A 58 9.69 -8.13 16.23
CA GLY A 58 9.87 -8.73 14.90
C GLY A 58 8.66 -8.63 13.96
N THR A 59 7.62 -7.84 14.26
CA THR A 59 6.42 -7.71 13.41
C THR A 59 6.23 -6.26 12.98
N TYR A 60 6.11 -6.06 11.67
CA TYR A 60 6.02 -4.74 11.05
C TYR A 60 4.87 -4.68 10.05
N GLU A 61 4.20 -3.52 9.96
CA GLU A 61 3.04 -3.32 9.11
C GLU A 61 3.11 -2.04 8.28
N TYR A 62 2.56 -2.13 7.07
CA TYR A 62 2.34 -1.00 6.18
C TYR A 62 0.97 -1.10 5.51
N PHE A 63 0.30 0.04 5.38
CA PHE A 63 -1.00 0.15 4.72
C PHE A 63 -0.86 1.01 3.47
N LEU A 64 -1.11 0.40 2.30
CA LEU A 64 -1.21 1.11 1.03
C LEU A 64 -2.68 1.33 0.71
N VAL A 65 -3.10 2.60 0.65
CA VAL A 65 -4.41 2.97 0.10
C VAL A 65 -4.28 3.07 -1.42
N THR A 66 -4.98 2.21 -2.16
CA THR A 66 -4.95 2.25 -3.62
C THR A 66 -5.78 3.42 -4.13
N THR A 67 -5.19 4.23 -5.00
CA THR A 67 -5.88 5.30 -5.70
C THR A 67 -6.10 4.87 -7.15
N THR A 68 -7.13 4.08 -7.41
CA THR A 68 -7.48 3.74 -8.80
C THR A 68 -8.47 4.79 -9.31
N ALA A 69 -8.01 5.85 -10.01
CA ALA A 69 -8.93 6.64 -10.83
C ALA A 69 -9.50 5.73 -11.91
N TYR A 70 -10.80 5.42 -11.84
CA TYR A 70 -11.46 4.62 -12.88
C TYR A 70 -11.70 5.52 -14.09
N ARG A 71 -10.77 5.49 -15.06
CA ARG A 71 -10.95 6.17 -16.36
C ARG A 71 -11.80 5.32 -17.32
N GLY A 72 -12.94 4.82 -16.86
CA GLY A 72 -13.94 4.26 -17.78
C GLY A 72 -14.86 5.37 -18.24
N ARG A 73 -14.93 5.60 -19.56
CA ARG A 73 -15.98 6.43 -20.16
C ARG A 73 -17.33 5.87 -19.72
N LEU A 74 -18.14 6.69 -19.04
CA LEU A 74 -19.55 6.35 -18.80
C LEU A 74 -20.19 6.13 -20.19
N PRO A 75 -20.87 4.99 -20.43
CA PRO A 75 -21.65 4.85 -21.65
C PRO A 75 -22.73 5.94 -21.64
N ASP A 76 -22.84 6.60 -22.80
CA ASP A 76 -23.75 7.73 -23.05
C ASP A 76 -25.23 7.35 -22.82
#